data_AF-A0A139A4M1-F1
#
_entry.id   AF-A0A139A4M1-F1
#
_cell.length_a   1.000
_cell.length_b   1.000
_cell.length_c   1.000
_cell.angle_alpha   90.00
_cell.angle_beta   90.00
_cell.angle_gamma   90.00
#
_symmetry.space_group_name_H-M   'P 1'
#
loop_
_entity.id
_entity.type
_entity.pdbx_description
1 polymer ?
#
loop_
_entity_poly.entity_id
_entity_poly.type
_entity_poly.pdbx_seq_one_letter_code
_entity_poly.pdbx_strand_id
1 'polypeptide(L)'
;MKKQRQQFLDVLLRSCNPVLYRPVQFSDVLVMDILCSFSRVFGDFHLSTSEMFGFGSASEKPPWRAYDLIFTLVASLPPLIRFRQCMSQYLLLPTGHPHRHRQLANAMKYLVSLGPILSASCVAQAESKAREAEDAAGQIAAFKTMRTTVIIWLVANVLSSVYGYWWDVRIGWKLGRWPTPTSRDRSTRLVARTNMLDDSIPLPPSPQPTQWFPPLLRERLLFSLHLLY
;
A
#
# COMPACT_ATOMS: atom_id res chain seq x y z
N MET A 1 20.01 9.51 20.87
CA MET A 1 18.57 9.83 20.71
C MET A 1 18.27 11.05 19.83
N LYS A 2 18.91 12.24 19.99
CA LYS A 2 18.62 13.43 19.16
C LYS A 2 18.80 13.19 17.64
N LYS A 3 19.90 12.55 17.24
CA LYS A 3 20.21 12.21 15.84
C LYS A 3 19.15 11.33 15.15
N GLN A 4 18.66 10.29 15.83
CA GLN A 4 17.63 9.40 15.29
C GLN A 4 16.28 10.10 15.11
N ARG A 5 15.92 11.00 16.04
CA ARG A 5 14.70 11.82 15.92
C ARG A 5 14.78 12.75 14.71
N GLN A 6 15.92 13.40 14.51
CA GLN A 6 16.15 14.25 13.33
C GLN A 6 16.05 13.43 12.03
N GLN A 7 16.72 12.27 11.97
CA GLN A 7 16.62 11.38 10.80
C GLN A 7 15.19 10.96 10.49
N PHE A 8 14.38 10.66 11.52
CA PHE A 8 12.98 10.32 11.34
C PHE A 8 12.15 11.51 10.81
N LEU A 9 12.33 12.69 11.39
CA LEU A 9 11.67 13.92 10.93
C LEU A 9 12.07 14.27 9.49
N ASP A 10 13.35 14.10 9.14
CA ASP A 10 13.86 14.34 7.80
C ASP A 10 13.17 13.40 6.78
N VAL A 11 12.98 12.12 7.12
CA VAL A 11 12.25 11.15 6.29
C VAL A 11 10.77 11.56 6.12
N LEU A 12 10.11 11.99 7.20
CA LEU A 12 8.72 12.46 7.16
C LEU A 12 8.57 13.69 6.27
N LEU A 13 9.35 14.75 6.54
CA LEU A 13 9.31 16.01 5.80
C LEU A 13 9.65 15.79 4.32
N ARG A 14 10.65 14.94 4.05
CA ARG A 14 11.00 14.55 2.68
C ARG A 14 9.87 13.80 1.97
N SER A 15 9.15 12.92 2.68
CA SER A 15 8.05 12.14 2.12
C SER A 15 6.85 13.00 1.73
N CYS A 16 6.58 14.06 2.50
CA CYS A 16 5.52 15.04 2.25
C CYS A 16 5.81 15.99 1.06
N ASN A 17 7.02 15.98 0.50
CA ASN A 17 7.33 16.81 -0.66
C ASN A 17 6.51 16.38 -1.89
N PRO A 18 5.76 17.29 -2.54
CA PRO A 18 4.82 16.97 -3.61
C PRO A 18 5.48 16.65 -4.97
N VAL A 19 6.79 16.80 -5.12
CA VAL A 19 7.49 16.58 -6.39
C VAL A 19 7.34 15.14 -6.90
N LEU A 20 6.95 15.00 -8.17
CA LEU A 20 6.65 13.71 -8.84
C LEU A 20 7.85 13.06 -9.55
N TYR A 21 8.98 13.75 -9.74
CA TYR A 21 10.16 13.23 -10.45
C TYR A 21 11.35 13.09 -9.50
N ARG A 22 11.15 12.41 -8.38
CA ARG A 22 12.17 12.25 -7.33
C ARG A 22 12.39 10.78 -6.98
N PRO A 23 13.64 10.30 -6.91
CA PRO A 23 13.92 8.96 -6.43
C PRO A 23 13.40 8.82 -4.99
N VAL A 24 12.64 7.74 -4.75
CA VAL A 24 12.04 7.44 -3.44
C VAL A 24 12.94 6.43 -2.72
N GLN A 25 13.36 6.76 -1.51
CA GLN A 25 14.19 5.88 -0.71
C GLN A 25 13.34 4.80 -0.03
N PHE A 26 13.97 3.67 0.31
CA PHE A 26 13.28 2.60 1.04
C PHE A 26 12.75 3.07 2.41
N SER A 27 13.49 3.94 3.11
CA SER A 27 13.04 4.52 4.37
C SER A 27 11.75 5.35 4.23
N ASP A 28 11.61 6.11 3.15
CA ASP A 28 10.40 6.89 2.85
C ASP A 28 9.19 5.96 2.65
N VAL A 29 9.41 4.82 1.99
CA VAL A 29 8.37 3.81 1.77
C VAL A 29 7.95 3.18 3.11
N LEU A 30 8.92 2.74 3.91
CA LEU A 30 8.67 2.05 5.17
C LEU A 30 7.92 2.93 6.18
N VAL A 31 8.34 4.19 6.36
CA VAL A 31 7.66 5.11 7.27
C VAL A 31 6.23 5.37 6.79
N MET A 32 6.00 5.53 5.48
CA MET A 32 4.65 5.76 4.96
C MET A 32 3.76 4.51 5.04
N ASP A 33 4.29 3.30 4.89
CA ASP A 33 3.52 2.05 5.07
C ASP A 33 3.13 1.85 6.55
N ILE A 34 4.02 2.22 7.48
CA ILE A 34 3.70 2.29 8.92
C ILE A 34 2.55 3.29 9.15
N LEU A 35 2.65 4.51 8.62
CA LEU A 35 1.59 5.51 8.75
C LEU A 35 0.27 5.06 8.11
N CYS A 36 0.29 4.33 6.99
CA CYS A 36 -0.92 3.75 6.41
C CYS A 36 -1.60 2.80 7.39
N SER A 37 -0.83 1.99 8.11
CA SER A 37 -1.33 1.05 9.12
C SER A 37 -1.93 1.76 10.34
N PHE A 38 -1.41 2.94 10.69
CA PHE A 38 -1.89 3.76 11.82
C PHE A 38 -2.93 4.84 11.43
N SER A 39 -3.28 4.97 10.15
CA SER A 39 -4.16 6.04 9.65
C SER A 39 -5.50 6.12 10.40
N ARG A 40 -6.16 4.98 10.63
CA ARG A 40 -7.39 4.92 11.43
C ARG A 40 -7.16 5.20 12.91
N VAL A 41 -6.09 4.66 13.47
CA VAL A 41 -5.72 4.88 14.89
C VAL A 41 -5.55 6.36 15.20
N PHE A 42 -4.91 7.13 14.30
CA PHE A 42 -4.79 8.58 14.49
C PHE A 42 -6.13 9.31 14.38
N GLY A 43 -7.02 8.82 13.53
CA GLY A 43 -8.39 9.32 13.43
C GLY A 43 -9.17 9.12 14.74
N ASP A 44 -9.15 7.91 15.27
CA ASP A 44 -9.84 7.57 16.52
C ASP A 44 -9.22 8.32 17.72
N PHE A 45 -7.89 8.42 17.76
CA PHE A 45 -7.18 9.21 18.77
C PHE A 45 -7.57 10.68 18.74
N HIS A 46 -7.74 11.26 17.55
CA HIS A 46 -8.18 12.64 17.40
C HIS A 46 -9.60 12.84 17.97
N LEU A 47 -10.54 11.94 17.63
CA LEU A 47 -11.90 11.98 18.16
C LEU A 47 -11.89 11.88 19.69
N SER A 48 -11.24 10.86 20.27
CA SER A 48 -11.19 10.69 21.73
C SER A 48 -10.52 11.86 22.46
N THR A 49 -9.45 12.42 21.89
CA THR A 49 -8.79 13.61 22.45
C THR A 49 -9.73 14.81 22.42
N SER A 50 -10.46 15.01 21.32
CA SER A 50 -11.36 16.14 21.17
C SER A 50 -12.54 16.12 22.13
N GLU A 51 -13.09 14.93 22.41
CA GLU A 51 -14.13 14.70 23.41
C GLU A 51 -13.61 14.96 24.83
N MET A 52 -12.42 14.42 25.14
CA MET A 52 -11.82 14.55 26.47
C MET A 52 -11.51 16.01 26.85
N PHE A 53 -11.10 16.84 25.90
CA PHE A 53 -10.73 18.23 26.14
C PHE A 53 -11.84 19.24 25.84
N GLY A 54 -13.05 18.79 25.47
CA GLY A 54 -14.21 19.67 25.29
C GLY A 54 -14.05 20.71 24.18
N PHE A 55 -13.19 20.45 23.18
CA PHE A 55 -12.96 21.37 22.05
C PHE A 55 -14.19 21.55 21.13
N GLY A 56 -15.33 20.90 21.44
CA GLY A 56 -16.57 20.96 20.68
C GLY A 56 -17.61 22.01 21.13
N SER A 57 -17.37 22.78 22.19
CA SER A 57 -18.43 23.58 22.85
C SER A 57 -18.49 25.08 22.50
N ALA A 58 -17.80 25.55 21.46
CA ALA A 58 -17.74 26.99 21.13
C ALA A 58 -18.12 27.37 19.68
N SER A 59 -18.49 26.42 18.83
CA SER A 59 -18.88 26.70 17.44
C SER A 59 -20.35 26.42 17.22
N GLU A 60 -21.09 27.36 16.62
CA GLU A 60 -22.49 27.20 16.18
C GLU A 60 -22.68 26.03 15.19
N LYS A 61 -21.58 25.53 14.60
CA LYS A 61 -21.61 24.35 13.74
C LYS A 61 -21.35 23.11 14.57
N PRO A 62 -22.15 22.05 14.38
CA PRO A 62 -21.98 20.88 15.18
C PRO A 62 -20.58 20.25 14.99
N PRO A 63 -19.92 19.86 16.09
CA PRO A 63 -18.49 19.57 16.11
C PRO A 63 -18.09 18.36 15.24
N TRP A 64 -19.02 17.43 14.98
CA TRP A 64 -18.78 16.27 14.09
C TRP A 64 -18.35 16.67 12.67
N ARG A 65 -18.80 17.82 12.14
CA ARG A 65 -18.44 18.27 10.78
C ARG A 65 -16.95 18.61 10.62
N ALA A 66 -16.35 19.21 11.65
CA ALA A 66 -14.92 19.54 11.63
C ALA A 66 -14.06 18.29 11.85
N TYR A 67 -14.50 17.40 12.74
CA TYR A 67 -13.85 16.12 12.99
C TYR A 67 -13.85 15.22 11.75
N ASP A 68 -14.93 15.21 10.97
CA ASP A 68 -15.00 14.47 9.70
C ASP A 68 -13.91 14.90 8.72
N LEU A 69 -13.68 16.21 8.55
CA LEU A 69 -12.67 16.71 7.62
C LEU A 69 -11.25 16.42 8.10
N ILE A 70 -10.95 16.69 9.37
CA ILE A 70 -9.62 16.41 9.94
C ILE A 70 -9.31 14.92 9.88
N PHE A 71 -10.26 14.07 10.30
CA PHE A 71 -10.17 12.62 10.17
C PHE A 71 -9.88 12.21 8.73
N THR A 72 -10.62 12.75 7.77
CA THR A 72 -10.46 12.43 6.35
C THR A 72 -9.07 12.82 5.84
N LEU A 73 -8.58 14.00 6.20
CA LEU A 73 -7.24 14.47 5.81
C LEU A 73 -6.15 13.60 6.42
N VAL A 74 -6.22 13.31 7.73
CA VAL A 74 -5.24 12.47 8.44
C VAL A 74 -5.23 11.05 7.89
N ALA A 75 -6.41 10.47 7.65
CA ALA A 75 -6.53 9.10 7.15
C ALA A 75 -6.10 8.97 5.68
N SER A 76 -6.38 9.97 4.84
CA SER A 76 -6.06 9.93 3.40
C SER A 76 -4.62 10.32 3.07
N LEU A 77 -3.94 11.06 3.95
CA LEU A 77 -2.60 11.59 3.67
C LEU A 77 -1.55 10.49 3.44
N PRO A 78 -1.43 9.43 4.27
CA PRO A 78 -0.47 8.36 4.03
C PRO A 78 -0.67 7.64 2.67
N PRO A 79 -1.86 7.14 2.30
CA PRO A 79 -2.06 6.52 0.99
C PRO A 79 -1.87 7.50 -0.18
N LEU A 80 -2.21 8.78 -0.05
CA LEU A 80 -1.91 9.80 -1.08
C LEU A 80 -0.40 9.96 -1.30
N ILE A 81 0.39 10.00 -0.24
CA ILE A 81 1.85 10.08 -0.35
C ILE A 81 2.40 8.81 -0.99
N ARG A 82 1.90 7.62 -0.61
CA ARG A 82 2.32 6.36 -1.23
C ARG A 82 1.97 6.31 -2.71
N PHE A 83 0.78 6.76 -3.10
CA PHE A 83 0.40 6.90 -4.50
C PHE A 83 1.40 7.76 -5.28
N ARG A 84 1.74 8.95 -4.76
CA ARG A 84 2.75 9.84 -5.35
C ARG A 84 4.12 9.16 -5.46
N GLN A 85 4.58 8.51 -4.40
CA GLN A 85 5.86 7.80 -4.38
C GLN A 85 5.91 6.71 -5.46
N CYS A 86 4.85 5.92 -5.59
CA CYS A 86 4.75 4.87 -6.60
C CYS A 86 4.68 5.43 -8.02
N MET A 87 3.97 6.55 -8.23
CA MET A 87 3.95 7.25 -9.51
C MET A 87 5.33 7.81 -9.89
N SER A 88 6.05 8.38 -8.93
CA SER A 88 7.42 8.87 -9.16
C SER A 88 8.36 7.75 -9.61
N GLN A 89 8.32 6.60 -8.93
CA GLN A 89 9.09 5.43 -9.33
C GLN A 89 8.67 4.89 -10.69
N TYR A 90 7.36 4.90 -11.02
CA TYR A 90 6.88 4.50 -12.33
C TYR A 90 7.37 5.39 -13.47
N LEU A 91 7.40 6.71 -13.25
CA LEU A 91 7.82 7.71 -14.24
C LEU A 91 9.33 7.74 -14.44
N LEU A 92 10.11 7.51 -13.40
CA LEU A 92 11.58 7.46 -13.47
C LEU A 92 12.13 6.17 -14.09
N LEU A 93 11.32 5.10 -14.15
CA LEU A 93 11.74 3.83 -14.75
C LEU A 93 11.64 3.87 -16.28
N PRO A 94 12.67 3.41 -17.01
CA PRO A 94 12.62 3.30 -18.46
C PRO A 94 11.49 2.40 -18.97
N THR A 95 11.04 2.67 -20.20
CA THR A 95 10.10 1.79 -20.90
C THR A 95 10.70 0.38 -21.06
N GLY A 96 9.90 -0.64 -20.72
CA GLY A 96 10.34 -2.04 -20.72
C GLY A 96 11.00 -2.52 -19.42
N HIS A 97 11.25 -1.65 -18.45
CA HIS A 97 11.85 -2.08 -17.18
C HIS A 97 10.91 -3.06 -16.42
N PRO A 98 11.40 -4.23 -15.96
CA PRO A 98 10.56 -5.30 -15.42
C PRO A 98 9.76 -4.89 -14.18
N HIS A 99 10.25 -3.91 -13.41
CA HIS A 99 9.58 -3.41 -12.22
C HIS A 99 8.57 -2.29 -12.48
N ARG A 100 8.49 -1.75 -13.71
CA ARG A 100 7.63 -0.60 -14.02
C ARG A 100 6.14 -0.91 -13.79
N HIS A 101 5.66 -2.05 -14.29
CA HIS A 101 4.27 -2.50 -14.08
C HIS A 101 3.94 -2.73 -12.60
N ARG A 102 4.92 -3.19 -11.80
CA ARG A 102 4.73 -3.37 -10.35
C ARG A 102 4.51 -2.03 -9.66
N GLN A 103 5.23 -0.98 -10.06
CA GLN A 103 5.04 0.35 -9.47
C GLN A 103 3.69 0.96 -9.83
N LEU A 104 3.22 0.75 -11.06
CA LEU A 104 1.87 1.17 -11.44
C LEU A 104 0.80 0.42 -10.64
N ALA A 105 0.95 -0.89 -10.45
CA ALA A 105 0.03 -1.68 -9.64
C ALA A 105 0.05 -1.26 -8.16
N ASN A 106 1.20 -0.86 -7.63
CA ASN A 106 1.29 -0.27 -6.30
C ASN A 106 0.58 1.08 -6.23
N ALA A 107 0.78 1.97 -7.21
CA ALA A 107 0.08 3.24 -7.27
C ALA A 107 -1.44 3.03 -7.26
N MET A 108 -1.95 2.14 -8.11
CA MET A 108 -3.36 1.79 -8.15
C MET A 108 -3.87 1.19 -6.83
N LYS A 109 -3.04 0.41 -6.10
CA LYS A 109 -3.39 -0.08 -4.76
C LYS A 109 -3.76 1.06 -3.84
N TYR A 110 -2.87 2.04 -3.71
CA TYR A 110 -3.10 3.17 -2.81
C TYR A 110 -4.19 4.12 -3.31
N LEU A 111 -4.37 4.26 -4.63
CA LEU A 111 -5.47 5.03 -5.21
C LEU A 111 -6.83 4.42 -4.86
N VAL A 112 -7.01 3.11 -5.06
CA VAL A 112 -8.28 2.44 -4.75
C VAL A 112 -8.53 2.43 -3.24
N SER A 113 -7.49 2.32 -2.41
CA SER A 113 -7.60 2.45 -0.95
C SER A 113 -8.11 3.82 -0.46
N LEU A 114 -8.00 4.88 -1.27
CA LEU A 114 -8.57 6.19 -0.92
C LEU A 114 -10.10 6.21 -1.03
N GLY A 115 -10.68 5.38 -1.90
CA GLY A 115 -12.12 5.33 -2.14
C GLY A 115 -12.94 5.16 -0.84
N PRO A 116 -12.69 4.11 -0.03
CA PRO A 116 -13.37 3.91 1.25
C PRO A 116 -13.23 5.08 2.23
N ILE A 117 -12.07 5.75 2.25
CA ILE A 117 -11.79 6.87 3.17
C ILE A 117 -12.62 8.10 2.77
N LEU A 118 -12.56 8.49 1.51
CA LEU A 118 -13.28 9.66 1.00
C LEU A 118 -14.80 9.45 1.04
N SER A 119 -15.27 8.26 0.67
CA SER A 119 -16.71 7.95 0.70
C SER A 119 -17.25 7.83 2.12
N ALA A 120 -16.47 7.38 3.10
CA ALA A 120 -16.86 7.44 4.52
C ALA A 120 -17.10 8.88 4.99
N SER A 121 -16.24 9.82 4.57
CA SER A 121 -16.44 11.25 4.82
C SER A 121 -17.76 11.76 4.23
N CYS A 122 -18.09 11.34 3.00
CA CYS A 122 -19.36 11.70 2.37
C CYS A 122 -20.57 11.10 3.10
N VAL A 123 -20.46 9.88 3.65
CA VAL A 123 -21.51 9.27 4.48
C VAL A 123 -21.72 10.07 5.76
N ALA A 124 -20.65 10.41 6.48
CA ALA A 124 -20.73 11.20 7.71
C ALA A 124 -21.37 12.59 7.47
N GLN A 125 -20.99 13.26 6.37
CA GLN A 125 -21.62 14.52 5.96
C GLN A 125 -23.10 14.37 5.60
N ALA A 126 -23.48 13.27 4.92
CA ALA A 126 -24.86 13.00 4.57
C ALA A 126 -25.71 12.72 5.83
N GLU A 127 -25.16 12.00 6.80
CA GLU A 127 -25.80 11.74 8.09
C GLU A 127 -25.99 13.04 8.89
N SER A 128 -24.95 13.89 8.94
CA SER A 128 -25.02 15.21 9.57
C SER A 128 -26.15 16.07 8.98
N LYS A 129 -26.30 16.10 7.65
CA LYS A 129 -27.39 16.81 6.98
C LYS A 129 -28.76 16.19 7.25
N ALA A 130 -28.84 14.87 7.41
CA ALA A 130 -30.08 14.20 7.73
C ALA A 130 -30.59 14.53 9.13
N ARG A 131 -29.68 14.74 10.10
CA ARG A 131 -30.03 15.14 11.47
C ARG A 131 -30.54 16.57 11.57
N GLU A 132 -30.12 17.45 10.67
CA GLU A 132 -30.54 18.86 10.62
C GLU A 132 -31.82 19.10 9.77
N ALA A 133 -32.37 18.07 9.14
CA ALA A 133 -33.53 18.21 8.27
C ALA A 133 -34.84 18.32 9.10
N GLU A 134 -35.41 19.53 9.16
CA GLU A 134 -36.64 19.81 9.90
C GLU A 134 -37.92 19.42 9.12
N ASP A 135 -37.94 19.67 7.81
CA ASP A 135 -39.13 19.43 6.98
C ASP A 135 -39.20 18.01 6.40
N ALA A 136 -40.43 17.51 6.17
CA ALA A 136 -40.67 16.19 5.56
C ALA A 136 -40.00 16.03 4.18
N ALA A 137 -40.00 17.07 3.35
CA ALA A 137 -39.32 17.06 2.04
C ALA A 137 -37.79 16.99 2.20
N GLY A 138 -37.25 17.71 3.19
CA GLY A 138 -35.82 17.69 3.54
C GLY A 138 -35.37 16.31 4.04
N GLN A 139 -36.19 15.66 4.86
CA GLN A 139 -35.92 14.30 5.38
C GLN A 139 -35.87 13.25 4.26
N ILE A 140 -36.80 13.31 3.29
CA ILE A 140 -36.81 12.41 2.13
C ILE A 140 -35.55 12.61 1.28
N ALA A 141 -35.17 13.87 1.01
CA ALA A 141 -33.96 14.19 0.25
C ALA A 141 -32.68 13.74 0.97
N ALA A 142 -32.60 13.94 2.29
CA ALA A 142 -31.48 13.52 3.11
C ALA A 142 -31.34 11.99 3.14
N PHE A 143 -32.45 11.27 3.31
CA PHE A 143 -32.46 9.80 3.26
C PHE A 143 -31.96 9.27 1.91
N LYS A 144 -32.41 9.86 0.79
CA LYS A 144 -31.95 9.49 -0.56
C LYS A 144 -30.45 9.74 -0.73
N THR A 145 -29.96 10.86 -0.21
CA THR A 145 -28.54 11.23 -0.26
C THR A 145 -27.71 10.25 0.56
N MET A 146 -28.10 9.97 1.80
CA MET A 146 -27.45 9.01 2.69
C MET A 146 -27.40 7.61 2.06
N ARG A 147 -28.52 7.12 1.51
CA ARG A 147 -28.54 5.83 0.81
C ARG A 147 -27.52 5.78 -0.33
N THR A 148 -27.44 6.85 -1.12
CA THR A 148 -26.53 6.92 -2.27
C THR A 148 -25.06 6.94 -1.82
N THR A 149 -24.72 7.73 -0.80
CA THR A 149 -23.34 7.78 -0.27
C THR A 149 -22.93 6.46 0.38
N VAL A 150 -23.84 5.78 1.09
CA VAL A 150 -23.59 4.43 1.64
C VAL A 150 -23.32 3.41 0.53
N ILE A 151 -24.10 3.44 -0.56
CA ILE A 151 -23.86 2.54 -1.71
C ILE A 151 -22.47 2.80 -2.32
N ILE A 152 -22.10 4.07 -2.53
CA ILE A 152 -20.77 4.44 -3.04
C ILE A 152 -19.67 3.94 -2.11
N TRP A 153 -19.85 4.10 -0.79
CA TRP A 153 -18.90 3.63 0.21
C TRP A 153 -18.75 2.11 0.19
N LEU A 154 -19.85 1.36 0.11
CA LEU A 154 -19.81 -0.10 -0.01
C LEU A 154 -19.09 -0.55 -1.29
N VAL A 155 -19.41 0.06 -2.43
CA VAL A 155 -18.73 -0.22 -3.71
C VAL A 155 -17.23 0.07 -3.61
N ALA A 156 -16.83 1.19 -3.00
CA ALA A 156 -15.43 1.51 -2.80
C ALA A 156 -14.71 0.49 -1.91
N ASN A 157 -15.36 0.00 -0.84
CA ASN A 157 -14.81 -1.06 0.02
C ASN A 157 -14.65 -2.38 -0.73
N VAL A 158 -15.63 -2.76 -1.56
CA VAL A 158 -15.55 -3.96 -2.39
C VAL A 158 -14.41 -3.85 -3.39
N LEU A 159 -14.31 -2.73 -4.12
CA LEU A 159 -13.22 -2.51 -5.08
C LEU A 159 -11.85 -2.53 -4.41
N SER A 160 -11.70 -1.87 -3.25
CA SER A 160 -10.46 -1.89 -2.46
C SER A 160 -10.07 -3.29 -2.01
N SER A 161 -11.03 -4.06 -1.51
CA SER A 161 -10.80 -5.43 -1.02
C SER A 161 -10.47 -6.39 -2.16
N VAL A 162 -11.22 -6.35 -3.26
CA VAL A 162 -10.99 -7.18 -4.46
C VAL A 162 -9.63 -6.85 -5.07
N TYR A 163 -9.28 -5.57 -5.19
CA TYR A 163 -7.98 -5.16 -5.71
C TYR A 163 -6.84 -5.58 -4.78
N GLY A 164 -7.00 -5.40 -3.46
CA GLY A 164 -6.04 -5.83 -2.46
C GLY A 164 -5.77 -7.33 -2.54
N TYR A 165 -6.83 -8.14 -2.60
CA TYR A 165 -6.76 -9.58 -2.79
C TYR A 165 -6.03 -9.97 -4.09
N TRP A 166 -6.41 -9.36 -5.22
CA TRP A 166 -5.75 -9.59 -6.50
C TRP A 166 -4.25 -9.27 -6.42
N TRP A 167 -3.90 -8.14 -5.80
CA TRP A 167 -2.51 -7.70 -5.65
C TRP A 167 -1.72 -8.70 -4.81
N ASP A 168 -2.25 -9.13 -3.66
CA ASP A 168 -1.57 -10.08 -2.78
C ASP A 168 -1.33 -11.42 -3.49
N VAL A 169 -2.34 -11.99 -4.16
CA VAL A 169 -2.22 -13.27 -4.87
C VAL A 169 -1.28 -13.19 -6.07
N ARG A 170 -1.47 -12.19 -6.95
CA ARG A 170 -0.79 -12.15 -8.26
C ARG A 170 0.57 -11.47 -8.21
N ILE A 171 0.69 -10.40 -7.43
CA ILE A 171 1.90 -9.56 -7.39
C ILE A 171 2.74 -9.88 -6.15
N GLY A 172 2.11 -9.98 -4.98
CA GLY A 172 2.77 -10.29 -3.71
C GLY A 172 3.33 -11.71 -3.69
N TRP A 173 2.45 -12.69 -3.81
CA TRP A 173 2.76 -14.12 -3.69
C TRP A 173 3.23 -14.75 -5.00
N LYS A 174 2.99 -14.08 -6.14
CA LYS A 174 3.32 -14.58 -7.49
C LYS A 174 2.69 -15.95 -7.80
N LEU A 175 1.54 -16.27 -7.20
CA LEU A 175 0.82 -17.52 -7.47
C LEU A 175 0.43 -17.60 -8.95
N GLY A 176 0.68 -18.77 -9.55
CA GLY A 176 0.45 -19.03 -10.97
C GLY A 176 1.62 -18.68 -11.90
N ARG A 177 2.79 -18.29 -11.36
CA ARG A 177 4.06 -18.26 -12.13
C ARG A 177 4.90 -19.47 -11.73
N TRP A 178 4.70 -20.58 -12.42
CA TRP A 178 5.58 -21.74 -12.29
C TRP A 178 6.99 -21.37 -12.78
N PRO A 179 8.06 -21.83 -12.12
CA PRO A 179 9.41 -21.66 -12.63
C PRO A 179 9.47 -22.28 -14.03
N THR A 180 9.60 -21.46 -15.06
CA THR A 180 10.01 -21.98 -16.36
C THR A 180 11.44 -22.50 -16.20
N PRO A 181 11.74 -23.74 -16.64
CA PRO A 181 13.09 -24.26 -16.60
C PRO A 181 14.01 -23.27 -17.32
N THR A 182 14.89 -22.62 -16.57
CA THR A 182 15.85 -21.66 -17.13
C THR A 182 16.79 -22.41 -18.07
N SER A 183 17.24 -21.78 -19.16
CA SER A 183 18.18 -22.41 -20.10
C SER A 183 19.47 -22.88 -19.42
N ARG A 184 19.80 -22.33 -18.24
CA ARG A 184 20.88 -22.81 -17.36
C ARG A 184 20.72 -24.27 -16.96
N ASP A 185 19.50 -24.72 -16.65
CA ASP A 185 19.24 -26.13 -16.31
C ASP A 185 19.39 -27.04 -17.55
N ARG A 186 19.17 -26.47 -18.75
CA ARG A 186 19.40 -27.17 -20.02
C ARG A 186 20.90 -27.31 -20.31
N SER A 187 21.70 -26.28 -20.04
CA SER A 187 23.15 -26.32 -20.24
C SER A 187 23.86 -27.18 -19.19
N THR A 188 23.45 -27.18 -17.92
CA THR A 188 24.00 -28.12 -16.92
C THR A 188 23.62 -29.56 -17.21
N ARG A 189 22.40 -29.83 -17.70
CA ARG A 189 22.03 -31.18 -18.14
C ARG A 189 22.75 -31.61 -19.41
N LEU A 190 22.98 -30.70 -20.36
CA LEU A 190 23.76 -31.00 -21.57
C LEU A 190 25.24 -31.26 -21.22
N VAL A 191 25.85 -30.44 -20.36
CA VAL A 191 27.23 -30.62 -19.88
C VAL A 191 27.37 -31.89 -19.03
N ALA A 192 26.43 -32.18 -18.13
CA ALA A 192 26.43 -33.43 -17.37
C ALA A 192 26.26 -34.66 -18.28
N ARG A 193 25.53 -34.53 -19.40
CA ARG A 193 25.35 -35.61 -20.37
C ARG A 193 26.56 -35.79 -21.29
N THR A 194 27.29 -34.73 -21.63
CA THR A 194 28.57 -34.85 -22.34
C THR A 194 29.69 -35.39 -21.45
N ASN A 195 29.72 -35.01 -20.17
CA ASN A 195 30.73 -35.49 -19.22
C ASN A 195 30.55 -36.98 -18.84
N MET A 196 29.33 -37.54 -18.97
CA MET A 196 29.12 -38.98 -18.81
C MET A 196 29.55 -39.81 -20.03
N LEU A 197 29.93 -39.17 -21.14
CA LEU A 197 30.40 -39.85 -22.35
C LEU A 197 31.90 -39.67 -22.60
N ASP A 198 32.60 -38.86 -21.79
CA ASP A 198 34.01 -38.54 -21.98
C ASP A 198 34.71 -38.36 -20.62
N ASP A 199 35.13 -39.47 -20.01
CA ASP A 199 35.86 -39.52 -18.74
C ASP A 199 37.35 -39.11 -18.87
N SER A 200 37.77 -38.53 -20.00
CA SER A 200 39.20 -38.33 -20.33
C SER A 200 39.73 -36.89 -20.22
N ILE A 201 38.90 -35.87 -19.91
CA ILE A 201 39.33 -34.46 -19.98
C ILE A 201 39.32 -33.77 -18.61
N PRO A 202 40.45 -33.19 -18.13
CA PRO A 202 40.49 -32.44 -16.87
C PRO A 202 39.67 -31.14 -16.96
N LEU A 203 38.83 -30.89 -15.95
CA LEU A 203 37.98 -29.70 -15.87
C LEU A 203 38.80 -28.40 -15.69
N PRO A 204 38.44 -27.29 -16.38
CA PRO A 204 39.02 -25.98 -16.08
C PRO A 204 38.50 -25.43 -14.73
N PRO A 205 39.28 -24.57 -14.04
CA PRO A 205 38.91 -24.03 -12.74
C PRO A 205 37.63 -23.18 -12.82
N SER A 206 36.72 -23.40 -11.88
CA SER A 206 35.43 -22.72 -11.80
C SER A 206 35.59 -21.20 -11.60
N PRO A 207 34.85 -20.34 -12.32
CA PRO A 207 34.84 -18.91 -12.05
C PRO A 207 34.16 -18.62 -10.71
N GLN A 208 34.90 -17.95 -9.82
CA GLN A 208 34.41 -17.46 -8.53
C GLN A 208 33.22 -16.49 -8.75
N PRO A 209 32.04 -16.73 -8.14
CA PRO A 209 30.92 -15.80 -8.26
C PRO A 209 31.22 -14.52 -7.49
N THR A 210 31.26 -13.39 -8.20
CA THR A 210 31.32 -12.04 -7.61
C THR A 210 30.06 -11.81 -6.76
N GLN A 211 30.26 -11.83 -5.44
CA GLN A 211 29.23 -11.65 -4.43
C GLN A 211 28.77 -10.19 -4.37
N TRP A 212 27.57 -9.89 -4.89
CA TRP A 212 26.93 -8.57 -4.73
C TRP A 212 25.69 -8.57 -3.82
N PHE A 213 25.47 -9.62 -3.03
CA PHE A 213 24.41 -9.65 -2.02
C PHE A 213 24.85 -10.38 -0.75
N PRO A 214 24.58 -9.82 0.46
CA PRO A 214 24.87 -10.50 1.71
C PRO A 214 24.00 -11.77 1.86
N PRO A 215 24.54 -12.88 2.39
CA PRO A 215 23.92 -14.22 2.35
C PRO A 215 22.79 -14.45 3.36
N LEU A 216 22.25 -13.42 4.02
CA LEU A 216 21.41 -13.61 5.22
C LEU A 216 19.92 -13.91 4.97
N LEU A 217 19.46 -14.12 3.74
CA LEU A 217 18.03 -14.35 3.46
C LEU A 217 17.74 -15.48 2.46
N ARG A 218 18.71 -16.37 2.19
CA ARG A 218 18.55 -17.40 1.16
C ARG A 218 17.99 -18.73 1.68
N GLU A 219 18.04 -19.03 2.97
CA GLU A 219 17.59 -20.34 3.47
C GLU A 219 16.71 -20.20 4.70
N ARG A 220 15.39 -20.38 4.52
CA ARG A 220 14.39 -20.98 5.43
C ARG A 220 12.97 -20.45 5.19
N LEU A 221 12.47 -20.64 3.97
CA LEU A 221 11.02 -20.75 3.73
C LEU A 221 10.76 -21.98 2.86
N LEU A 222 11.22 -23.14 3.34
CA LEU A 222 10.61 -24.41 2.98
C LEU A 222 9.36 -24.54 3.83
N PHE A 223 8.22 -24.10 3.29
CA PHE A 223 6.90 -24.47 3.81
C PHE A 223 6.75 -25.98 3.61
N SER A 224 7.06 -26.76 4.66
CA SER A 224 6.71 -28.17 4.70
C SER A 224 5.21 -28.28 4.93
N LEU A 225 4.45 -28.51 3.86
CA LEU A 225 3.06 -28.96 3.92
C LEU A 225 3.07 -30.40 4.44
N HIS A 226 3.04 -30.56 5.76
CA HIS A 226 2.64 -31.79 6.44
C HIS A 226 1.50 -31.45 7.39
N LEU A 227 0.30 -31.30 6.82
CA LEU A 227 -0.97 -31.37 7.53
C LEU A 227 -1.93 -32.21 6.67
N LEU A 228 -1.71 -33.51 6.71
CA LEU A 228 -2.70 -34.56 6.53
C LEU A 228 -2.41 -35.59 7.62
N TYR A 229 -3.09 -35.46 8.75
CA TYR A 229 -3.69 -36.54 9.56
C TYR A 229 -4.61 -35.90 10.59
#